data_AF-A0A4Z0V483-F1
#
_entry.id   AF-A0A4Z0V483-F1
#
_cell.length_a   1.000
_cell.length_b   1.000
_cell.length_c   1.000
_cell.angle_alpha   90.00
_cell.angle_beta   90.00
_cell.angle_gamma   90.00
#
_symmetry.space_group_name_H-M   'P 1'
#
loop_
_entity.id
_entity.type
_entity.pdbx_description
1 polymer ?
#
loop_
_entity_poly.entity_id
_entity_poly.type
_entity_poly.pdbx_seq_one_letter_code
_entity_poly.pdbx_strand_id
1 'polypeptide(L)'
;MELQPAKAYLITVGGDINEIFPENGETFELEEAQAHVEGYIEIVHLTKNQIMIVNEEGKFDKEYNPIATGIADLHRALWSGDYICGNVVICPSPMLP
;
A
#
# COMPACT_ATOMS: atom_id res chain seq x y z
N MET A 1 -3.63 -22.92 -11.33
CA MET A 1 -4.60 -21.87 -10.96
C MET A 1 -3.92 -21.03 -9.89
N GLU A 2 -3.43 -19.86 -10.25
CA GLU A 2 -2.89 -18.92 -9.26
C GLU A 2 -4.06 -18.21 -8.60
N LEU A 3 -4.12 -18.27 -7.27
CA LEU A 3 -5.08 -17.48 -6.50
C LEU A 3 -4.66 -16.01 -6.64
N GLN A 4 -5.49 -15.21 -7.30
CA GLN A 4 -5.24 -13.78 -7.37
C GLN A 4 -5.68 -13.10 -6.07
N PRO A 5 -4.92 -12.13 -5.55
CA PRO A 5 -5.41 -11.27 -4.49
C PRO A 5 -6.69 -10.56 -5.00
N ALA A 6 -7.71 -10.49 -4.15
CA ALA A 6 -9.03 -9.96 -4.51
C ALA A 6 -9.52 -8.85 -3.59
N LYS A 7 -8.74 -8.51 -2.55
CA LYS A 7 -9.13 -7.58 -1.48
C LYS A 7 -8.07 -6.51 -1.31
N ALA A 8 -8.49 -5.34 -0.87
CA ALA A 8 -7.62 -4.26 -0.48
C ALA A 8 -7.57 -4.13 1.05
N TYR A 9 -6.41 -3.75 1.57
CA TYR A 9 -6.20 -3.56 3.00
C TYR A 9 -5.47 -2.26 3.29
N LEU A 10 -5.99 -1.47 4.23
CA LEU A 10 -5.29 -0.36 4.85
C LEU A 10 -4.48 -0.88 6.04
N ILE A 11 -3.18 -0.68 6.00
CA ILE A 11 -2.26 -1.02 7.09
C ILE A 11 -1.78 0.30 7.72
N THR A 12 -2.20 0.52 8.95
CA THR A 12 -1.84 1.75 9.67
C THR A 12 -0.45 1.65 10.29
N VAL A 13 0.17 2.80 10.59
CA VAL A 13 1.44 2.84 11.36
C VAL A 13 1.30 2.14 12.72
N GLY A 14 0.12 2.26 13.36
CA GLY A 14 -0.19 1.61 14.64
C GLY A 14 -0.27 0.09 14.58
N GLY A 15 -0.25 -0.50 13.39
CA GLY A 15 -0.29 -1.95 13.15
C GLY A 15 -1.68 -2.52 12.90
N ASP A 16 -2.72 -1.68 12.87
CA ASP A 16 -4.07 -2.12 12.49
C ASP A 16 -4.13 -2.45 11.00
N ILE A 17 -4.81 -3.55 10.66
CA ILE A 17 -5.03 -4.02 9.30
C ILE A 17 -6.54 -4.07 9.06
N ASN A 18 -7.05 -3.18 8.21
CA ASN A 18 -8.47 -3.06 7.92
C ASN A 18 -8.73 -3.39 6.45
N GLU A 19 -9.70 -4.26 6.16
CA GLU A 19 -10.20 -4.45 4.80
C GLU A 19 -10.92 -3.17 4.35
N ILE A 20 -10.59 -2.71 3.15
CA ILE A 20 -11.19 -1.52 2.53
C ILE A 20 -11.64 -1.84 1.11
N PHE A 21 -12.53 -1.00 0.57
CA PHE A 21 -13.12 -1.17 -0.74
C PHE A 21 -13.16 0.20 -1.43
N PRO A 22 -12.86 0.26 -2.74
CA PRO A 22 -13.10 1.47 -3.51
C PRO A 22 -14.55 1.93 -3.39
N GLU A 23 -14.78 3.23 -3.27
CA GLU A 23 -16.14 3.79 -3.14
C GLU A 23 -17.02 3.43 -4.36
N ASN A 24 -16.43 3.38 -5.55
CA ASN A 24 -17.12 2.98 -6.79
C ASN A 24 -17.28 1.45 -6.95
N GLY A 25 -16.70 0.64 -6.05
CA GLY A 25 -16.77 -0.81 -6.04
C GLY A 25 -15.81 -1.55 -6.99
N GLU A 26 -15.00 -0.83 -7.77
CA GLU A 26 -14.09 -1.43 -8.77
C GLU A 26 -12.63 -1.01 -8.56
N THR A 27 -12.35 0.29 -8.54
CA THR A 27 -10.98 0.84 -8.50
C THR A 27 -10.90 2.07 -7.62
N PHE A 28 -9.82 2.22 -6.85
CA PHE A 28 -9.56 3.43 -6.08
C PHE A 28 -9.43 4.62 -7.03
N GLU A 29 -10.20 5.68 -6.76
CA GLU A 29 -9.92 6.98 -7.36
C GLU A 29 -8.61 7.55 -6.76
N LEU A 30 -7.93 8.43 -7.49
CA LEU A 30 -6.65 8.97 -7.03
C LEU A 30 -6.80 9.68 -5.69
N GLU A 31 -7.85 10.48 -5.54
CA GLU A 31 -8.17 11.20 -4.32
C GLU A 31 -8.45 10.26 -3.13
N GLU A 32 -9.08 9.11 -3.38
CA GLU A 32 -9.34 8.08 -2.37
C GLU A 32 -8.03 7.43 -1.90
N ALA A 33 -7.17 7.05 -2.85
CA ALA A 33 -5.85 6.50 -2.54
C ALA A 33 -4.98 7.50 -1.75
N GLN A 34 -4.97 8.77 -2.17
CA GLN A 34 -4.28 9.85 -1.47
C GLN A 34 -4.82 10.09 -0.06
N ALA A 35 -6.14 10.00 0.14
CA ALA A 35 -6.74 10.12 1.46
C ALA A 35 -6.31 9.00 2.40
N HIS A 36 -6.19 7.76 1.91
CA HIS A 36 -5.74 6.62 2.71
C HIS A 36 -4.29 6.71 3.16
N VAL A 37 -3.38 7.21 2.30
CA VAL A 37 -1.94 7.33 2.62
C VAL A 37 -1.56 8.72 3.12
N GLU A 38 -2.51 9.64 3.20
CA GLU A 38 -2.36 11.02 3.70
C GLU A 38 -1.33 11.85 2.93
N GLY A 39 -1.33 11.78 1.59
CA GLY A 39 -0.40 12.54 0.74
C GLY A 39 -0.38 12.06 -0.70
N TYR A 40 0.63 12.51 -1.46
CA TYR A 40 0.87 11.99 -2.81
C TYR A 40 1.25 10.51 -2.77
N ILE A 41 0.89 9.78 -3.83
CA ILE A 41 1.07 8.34 -3.87
C ILE A 41 2.35 7.96 -4.61
N GLU A 42 3.06 6.96 -4.09
CA GLU A 42 4.04 6.17 -4.82
C GLU A 42 3.55 4.70 -4.87
N ILE A 43 3.83 4.01 -5.98
CA ILE A 43 3.45 2.61 -6.17
C ILE A 43 4.69 1.73 -5.98
N VAL A 44 4.62 0.87 -4.95
CA VAL A 44 5.59 -0.19 -4.72
C VAL A 44 5.02 -1.52 -5.25
N HIS A 45 5.65 -2.09 -6.26
CA HIS A 45 5.23 -3.37 -6.83
C HIS A 45 5.67 -4.54 -5.94
N LEU A 46 4.71 -5.26 -5.35
CA LEU A 46 4.98 -6.44 -4.51
C LEU A 46 5.06 -7.72 -5.35
N THR A 47 4.13 -7.87 -6.29
CA THR A 47 4.12 -8.98 -7.26
C THR A 47 3.61 -8.47 -8.61
N LYS A 48 3.46 -9.37 -9.59
CA LYS A 48 2.82 -9.04 -10.87
C LYS A 48 1.37 -8.53 -10.70
N ASN A 49 0.66 -9.01 -9.68
CA ASN A 49 -0.78 -8.78 -9.52
C ASN A 49 -1.11 -7.98 -8.24
N GLN A 50 -0.11 -7.52 -7.49
CA GLN A 50 -0.32 -6.83 -6.21
C GLN A 50 0.63 -5.67 -6.05
N ILE A 51 0.09 -4.54 -5.61
CA ILE A 51 0.82 -3.32 -5.33
C ILE A 51 0.61 -2.89 -3.88
N MET A 52 1.54 -2.08 -3.40
CA MET A 52 1.41 -1.30 -2.19
C MET A 52 1.45 0.18 -2.60
N ILE A 53 0.39 0.90 -2.27
CA ILE A 53 0.29 2.34 -2.42
C ILE A 53 0.82 2.95 -1.13
N VAL A 54 1.83 3.80 -1.24
CA VAL A 54 2.49 4.45 -0.11
C VAL A 54 2.42 5.96 -0.27
N ASN A 55 2.69 6.69 0.81
CA ASN A 55 2.92 8.12 0.73
C ASN A 55 4.33 8.39 0.17
N GLU A 56 4.43 9.09 -0.96
CA GLU A 56 5.70 9.43 -1.64
C GLU A 56 6.65 10.21 -0.72
N GLU A 57 6.11 11.10 0.11
CA GLU A 57 6.88 11.94 1.02
C GLU A 57 6.99 11.32 2.42
N GLY A 58 6.51 10.08 2.62
CA GLY A 58 6.30 9.51 3.94
C GLY A 58 7.55 9.48 4.82
N LYS A 59 8.75 9.35 4.24
CA LYS A 59 10.01 9.36 4.99
C LYS A 59 10.39 10.72 5.58
N PHE A 60 9.80 11.81 5.07
CA PHE A 60 10.07 13.16 5.57
C PHE A 60 9.18 13.53 6.75
N ASP A 61 7.93 13.05 6.79
CA ASP A 61 6.92 13.54 7.74
C ASP A 61 6.06 12.47 8.43
N LYS A 62 6.15 11.19 8.03
CA LYS A 62 5.41 10.09 8.65
C LYS A 62 6.30 9.17 9.48
N GLU A 63 5.65 8.48 10.41
CA GLU A 63 6.27 7.47 11.26
C GLU A 63 6.55 6.16 10.51
N TYR A 64 7.58 5.43 10.95
CA TYR A 64 7.98 4.14 10.41
C TYR A 64 6.85 3.10 10.55
N ASN A 65 6.50 2.42 9.45
CA ASN A 65 5.51 1.37 9.42
C ASN A 65 6.19 -0.02 9.33
N PRO A 66 6.32 -0.75 10.46
CA PRO A 66 7.05 -2.03 10.50
C PRO A 66 6.35 -3.13 9.71
N ILE A 67 5.01 -3.17 9.69
CA ILE A 67 4.26 -4.20 8.98
C ILE A 67 4.39 -3.98 7.47
N ALA A 68 4.18 -2.75 6.99
CA ALA A 68 4.36 -2.42 5.58
C ALA A 68 5.79 -2.71 5.11
N THR A 69 6.79 -2.30 5.89
CA THR A 69 8.20 -2.57 5.59
C THR A 69 8.49 -4.07 5.50
N GLY A 70 8.02 -4.86 6.48
CA GLY A 70 8.20 -6.31 6.47
C GLY A 70 7.53 -6.99 5.27
N ILE A 71 6.35 -6.52 4.86
CA ILE A 71 5.68 -7.04 3.66
C ILE A 71 6.47 -6.70 2.40
N ALA A 72 6.93 -5.46 2.26
CA ALA A 72 7.70 -5.04 1.09
C ALA A 72 9.05 -5.75 1.00
N ASP A 73 9.75 -5.95 2.12
CA ASP A 73 11.01 -6.70 2.19
C ASP A 73 10.82 -8.19 1.85
N LEU A 74 9.75 -8.83 2.36
CA LEU A 74 9.41 -10.21 2.02
C LEU A 74 9.22 -10.40 0.51
N HIS A 75 8.68 -9.39 -0.17
CA HIS A 75 8.49 -9.38 -1.62
C HIS A 75 9.72 -8.87 -2.40
N ARG A 76 10.82 -8.55 -1.71
CA ARG A 76 12.04 -7.99 -2.29
C ARG A 76 11.77 -6.69 -3.08
N ALA A 77 10.77 -5.94 -2.63
CA ALA A 77 10.37 -4.67 -3.25
C ALA A 77 11.19 -3.48 -2.72
N LEU A 78 11.98 -3.68 -1.67
CA LEU A 78 12.85 -2.69 -1.05
C LEU A 78 14.32 -2.97 -1.34
N TRP A 79 15.12 -1.90 -1.36
CA TRP A 79 16.57 -2.00 -1.31
C TRP A 79 17.04 -2.32 0.11
N SER A 80 18.26 -2.86 0.24
CA SER A 80 18.82 -3.19 1.55
C SER A 80 18.90 -1.95 2.44
N GLY A 81 18.24 -2.00 3.61
CA GLY A 81 18.17 -0.90 4.57
C GLY A 81 17.09 0.14 4.28
N ASP A 82 16.30 -0.05 3.23
CA ASP A 82 15.15 0.79 2.94
C ASP A 82 13.92 0.40 3.79
N TYR A 83 12.97 1.32 3.92
CA TYR A 83 11.79 1.17 4.77
C TYR A 83 10.61 2.01 4.29
N ILE A 84 9.42 1.67 4.79
CA ILE A 84 8.17 2.37 4.51
C ILE A 84 7.74 3.19 5.73
N CYS A 85 7.27 4.42 5.49
CA CYS A 85 6.68 5.30 6.48
C CYS A 85 5.24 5.66 6.11
N GLY A 86 4.41 5.88 7.13
CA GLY A 86 2.99 6.21 6.96
C GLY A 86 2.08 5.02 6.77
N ASN A 87 0.78 5.30 6.64
CA ASN A 87 -0.22 4.30 6.32
C ASN A 87 -0.05 3.86 4.86
N VAL A 88 -0.41 2.61 4.56
CA VAL A 88 -0.33 2.06 3.20
C VAL A 88 -1.60 1.33 2.83
N VAL A 89 -1.87 1.29 1.53
CA VAL A 89 -2.89 0.40 0.97
C VAL A 89 -2.21 -0.71 0.20
N ILE A 90 -2.55 -1.97 0.50
CA ILE A 90 -2.17 -3.10 -0.34
C ILE A 90 -3.40 -3.55 -1.11
N CYS A 91 -3.32 -3.59 -2.43
CA CYS A 91 -4.43 -4.01 -3.28
C CYS A 91 -3.94 -4.74 -4.54
N PRO A 92 -4.83 -5.47 -5.24
CA PRO A 92 -4.57 -5.97 -6.59
C PRO A 92 -4.20 -4.83 -7.53
N SER A 93 -3.23 -5.04 -8.41
CA SER A 93 -2.80 -3.99 -9.35
C SER A 93 -3.93 -3.40 -10.21
N PRO A 94 -4.95 -4.16 -10.66
CA PRO A 94 -6.05 -3.57 -11.43
C PRO A 94 -7.01 -2.68 -10.62
N MET A 95 -6.89 -2.65 -9.28
CA MET A 95 -7.72 -1.77 -8.43
C MET A 95 -7.20 -0.33 -8.38
N LEU A 96 -6.11 -0.01 -9.08
CA LEU A 96 -5.63 1.36 -9.30
C LEU A 96 -5.47 1.58 -10.82
N PRO A 97 -6.22 2.50 -11.43
CA PRO A 97 -6.30 2.64 -12.89
C PRO A 97 -5.06 3.25 -13.55
#